data_AF-A0A0F0LDL5-F1
#
_entry.id   AF-A0A0F0LDL5-F1
#
_cell.length_a   1.000
_cell.length_b   1.000
_cell.length_c   1.000
_cell.angle_alpha   90.00
_cell.angle_beta   90.00
_cell.angle_gamma   90.00
#
_symmetry.space_group_name_H-M   'P 1'
#
loop_
_entity.id
_entity.type
_entity.pdbx_description
1 polymer ?
#
loop_
_entity_poly.entity_id
_entity_poly.type
_entity_poly.pdbx_seq_one_letter_code
_entity_poly.pdbx_strand_id
1 'polypeptide(L)'
;MKVNDVIVGAPLHAPALADMEDPFLDPSLLHDAQITRVVVDVLAGTVGILLELRQTPHLRANTGVIRVTGVAQQNWICTSVANEFTAWSISGATVHSAPTEFQLTVQCLPTGMLRVVGTSAEFILLDAGTLDAAPPDYRADSRELIRFGIADQNTDCEVVGVARSARVGAL
;
A
#
# COMPACT_ATOMS: atom_id res chain seq x y z
N MET A 1 -12.72 8.40 7.53
CA MET A 1 -13.02 6.95 7.53
C MET A 1 -11.79 6.22 8.02
N LYS A 2 -11.90 4.97 8.49
CA LYS A 2 -10.71 4.22 8.93
C LYS A 2 -10.02 3.54 7.75
N VAL A 3 -8.71 3.35 7.85
CA VAL A 3 -7.94 2.52 6.90
C VAL A 3 -8.56 1.12 6.78
N ASN A 4 -9.03 0.54 7.88
CA ASN A 4 -9.70 -0.77 7.85
C ASN A 4 -10.95 -0.77 6.95
N ASP A 5 -11.73 0.31 6.93
CA ASP A 5 -12.90 0.43 6.06
C ASP A 5 -12.51 0.31 4.58
N VAL A 6 -11.36 0.87 4.20
CA VAL A 6 -10.80 0.75 2.85
C VAL A 6 -10.38 -0.69 2.55
N ILE A 7 -9.69 -1.34 3.50
CA ILE A 7 -9.16 -2.70 3.35
C ILE A 7 -10.28 -3.73 3.20
N VAL A 8 -11.37 -3.61 3.98
CA VAL A 8 -12.52 -4.53 3.90
C VAL A 8 -13.48 -4.17 2.75
N GLY A 9 -13.19 -3.12 1.99
CA GLY A 9 -13.99 -2.75 0.81
C GLY A 9 -15.30 -2.04 1.12
N ALA A 10 -15.35 -1.26 2.20
CA ALA A 10 -16.49 -0.37 2.44
C ALA A 10 -16.70 0.57 1.23
N PRO A 11 -17.95 0.88 0.86
CA PRO A 11 -18.23 1.81 -0.23
C PRO A 11 -17.51 3.13 -0.01
N LEU A 12 -16.67 3.53 -0.97
CA LEU A 12 -15.94 4.78 -0.95
C LEU A 12 -16.33 5.62 -2.17
N HIS A 13 -16.44 6.93 -1.98
CA HIS A 13 -16.65 7.90 -3.06
C HIS A 13 -15.40 8.74 -3.15
N ALA A 14 -14.62 8.51 -4.20
CA ALA A 14 -13.36 9.18 -4.43
C ALA A 14 -13.17 9.46 -5.92
N PRO A 15 -12.54 10.58 -6.28
CA PRO A 15 -12.18 10.84 -7.66
C PRO A 15 -11.18 9.79 -8.16
N ALA A 16 -11.14 9.57 -9.47
CA ALA A 16 -10.06 8.82 -10.08
C ALA A 16 -8.74 9.57 -9.88
N LEU A 17 -7.64 8.86 -9.62
CA LEU A 17 -6.31 9.44 -9.68
C LEU A 17 -5.95 9.81 -11.12
N ALA A 18 -5.10 10.83 -11.28
CA ALA A 18 -4.51 11.13 -12.57
C ALA A 18 -3.56 10.00 -12.97
N ASP A 19 -3.36 9.78 -14.27
CA ASP A 19 -2.45 8.75 -14.78
C ASP A 19 -1.02 8.89 -14.21
N MET A 20 -0.58 10.12 -13.92
CA MET A 20 0.74 10.40 -13.31
C MET A 20 0.86 10.02 -11.83
N GLU A 21 -0.23 9.62 -11.19
CA GLU A 21 -0.30 9.13 -9.80
C GLU A 21 -0.79 7.68 -9.73
N ASP A 22 -0.94 7.00 -10.87
CA ASP A 22 -1.44 5.63 -10.95
C ASP A 22 -0.27 4.63 -10.95
N PRO A 23 -0.01 3.91 -9.84
CA PRO A 23 1.09 2.95 -9.76
C PRO A 23 0.85 1.68 -10.57
N PHE A 24 -0.35 1.47 -11.12
CA PHE A 24 -0.61 0.39 -12.07
C PHE A 24 -0.18 0.75 -13.50
N LEU A 25 -0.07 2.05 -13.80
CA LEU A 25 0.51 2.54 -15.06
C LEU A 25 2.02 2.76 -14.93
N ASP A 26 2.47 3.34 -13.83
CA ASP A 26 3.88 3.55 -13.51
C ASP A 26 4.23 3.03 -12.10
N PRO A 27 4.66 1.77 -11.97
CA PRO A 27 5.05 1.20 -10.69
C PRO A 27 6.22 1.90 -10.00
N SER A 28 7.00 2.73 -10.72
CA SER A 28 8.10 3.49 -10.12
C SER A 28 7.61 4.58 -9.16
N LEU A 29 6.32 4.96 -9.23
CA LEU A 29 5.68 5.86 -8.27
C LEU A 29 5.65 5.30 -6.84
N LEU A 30 5.82 3.98 -6.68
CA LEU A 30 5.93 3.34 -5.37
C LEU A 30 7.36 3.35 -4.82
N HIS A 31 8.36 3.80 -5.59
CA HIS A 31 9.73 3.91 -5.10
C HIS A 31 9.78 4.84 -3.88
N ASP A 32 10.58 4.47 -2.88
CA ASP A 32 10.72 5.16 -1.59
C ASP A 32 9.50 5.10 -0.66
N ALA A 33 8.36 4.56 -1.11
CA ALA A 33 7.26 4.19 -0.21
C ALA A 33 7.72 3.08 0.73
N GLN A 34 7.12 2.99 1.92
CA GLN A 34 7.42 1.91 2.87
C GLN A 34 6.21 1.02 3.08
N ILE A 35 6.40 -0.30 2.97
CA ILE A 35 5.38 -1.26 3.38
C ILE A 35 5.37 -1.32 4.91
N THR A 36 4.31 -0.78 5.52
CA THR A 36 4.18 -0.78 6.98
C THR A 36 3.42 -2.02 7.45
N ARG A 37 2.42 -2.46 6.68
CA ARG A 37 1.55 -3.60 7.05
C ARG A 37 1.05 -4.34 5.81
N VAL A 38 0.91 -5.66 5.95
CA VAL A 38 0.14 -6.51 5.03
C VAL A 38 -0.97 -7.15 5.85
N VAL A 39 -2.21 -6.89 5.46
CA VAL A 39 -3.42 -7.36 6.15
C VAL A 39 -4.12 -8.35 5.22
N VAL A 40 -4.31 -9.58 5.70
CA VAL A 40 -4.97 -10.65 4.94
C VAL A 40 -6.36 -10.87 5.53
N ASP A 41 -7.40 -10.61 4.75
CA ASP A 41 -8.77 -11.00 5.05
C ASP A 41 -9.11 -12.26 4.26
N VAL A 42 -9.03 -13.41 4.93
CA VAL A 42 -9.29 -14.72 4.34
C VAL A 42 -10.77 -14.90 4.00
N LEU A 43 -11.69 -14.30 4.76
CA LEU A 43 -13.13 -14.46 4.54
C LEU A 43 -13.57 -13.68 3.30
N ALA A 44 -13.00 -12.50 3.08
CA ALA A 44 -13.25 -11.68 1.90
C ALA A 44 -12.33 -12.01 0.71
N GLY A 45 -11.36 -12.92 0.87
CA GLY A 45 -10.35 -13.22 -0.16
C GLY A 45 -9.58 -11.97 -0.61
N THR A 46 -9.20 -11.12 0.35
CA THR A 46 -8.64 -9.79 0.11
C THR A 46 -7.31 -9.60 0.84
N VAL A 47 -6.39 -8.87 0.23
CA VAL A 47 -5.13 -8.43 0.85
C VAL A 47 -5.03 -6.92 0.74
N GLY A 48 -4.88 -6.26 1.88
CA GLY A 48 -4.54 -4.84 1.98
C GLY A 48 -3.05 -4.66 2.26
N ILE A 49 -2.37 -3.85 1.46
CA ILE A 49 -0.98 -3.46 1.66
C ILE A 49 -1.00 -1.99 2.05
N LEU A 50 -0.59 -1.68 3.28
CA LEU A 50 -0.52 -0.32 3.79
C LEU A 50 0.86 0.27 3.51
N LEU A 51 0.84 1.48 2.96
CA LEU A 51 2.02 2.21 2.51
C LEU A 51 2.15 3.52 3.28
N GLU A 52 3.37 3.80 3.71
CA GLU A 52 3.80 5.11 4.19
C GLU A 52 4.44 5.86 3.01
N LEU A 53 3.96 7.08 2.73
CA LEU A 53 4.23 7.82 1.49
C LEU A 53 4.89 9.19 1.71
N ARG A 54 5.22 9.63 2.94
CA ARG A 54 5.85 10.96 3.17
C ARG A 54 7.23 11.10 2.54
N GLN A 55 7.83 10.00 2.08
CA GLN A 55 9.09 10.00 1.32
C GLN A 55 8.89 9.84 -0.19
N THR A 56 7.65 9.73 -0.68
CA THR A 56 7.34 9.64 -2.12
C THR A 56 6.97 11.01 -2.67
N PRO A 57 7.85 11.70 -3.42
CA PRO A 57 7.61 13.09 -3.84
C PRO A 57 6.53 13.24 -4.92
N HIS A 58 6.17 12.14 -5.59
CA HIS A 58 5.23 12.14 -6.73
C HIS A 58 3.77 11.91 -6.32
N LEU A 59 3.53 11.51 -5.06
CA LEU A 59 2.19 11.27 -4.53
C LEU A 59 1.87 12.34 -3.50
N ARG A 60 0.70 12.99 -3.66
CA ARG A 60 0.34 14.17 -2.86
C ARG A 60 -0.14 13.87 -1.43
N ALA A 61 -0.20 12.61 -1.02
CA ALA A 61 -0.73 12.21 0.29
C ALA A 61 0.28 11.37 1.07
N ASN A 62 0.09 11.24 2.37
CA ASN A 62 1.04 10.59 3.27
C ASN A 62 0.83 9.08 3.44
N THR A 63 -0.32 8.54 3.01
CA THR A 63 -0.69 7.14 3.23
C THR A 63 -1.28 6.54 1.95
N GLY A 64 -1.03 5.26 1.71
CA GLY A 64 -1.62 4.54 0.57
C GLY A 64 -2.08 3.15 0.97
N VAL A 65 -3.12 2.65 0.31
CA VAL A 65 -3.55 1.25 0.40
C VAL A 65 -3.58 0.65 -0.99
N ILE A 66 -2.86 -0.45 -1.21
CA ILE A 66 -3.12 -1.34 -2.35
C ILE A 66 -4.02 -2.45 -1.83
N ARG A 67 -5.27 -2.48 -2.31
CA ARG A 67 -6.23 -3.55 -2.00
C ARG A 67 -6.31 -4.50 -3.18
N VAL A 68 -5.91 -5.75 -2.98
CA VAL A 68 -6.04 -6.83 -3.97
C VAL A 68 -7.20 -7.73 -3.55
N THR A 69 -8.11 -8.03 -4.48
CA THR A 69 -9.28 -8.89 -4.26
C THR A 69 -9.19 -10.17 -5.08
N GLY A 70 -9.96 -11.20 -4.70
CA GLY A 70 -9.90 -12.51 -5.36
C GLY A 70 -8.53 -13.15 -5.21
N VAL A 71 -7.90 -12.95 -4.04
CA VAL A 71 -6.50 -13.31 -3.80
C VAL A 71 -6.31 -14.81 -3.87
N ALA A 72 -5.43 -15.25 -4.78
CA ALA A 72 -4.99 -16.63 -4.90
C ALA A 72 -3.67 -16.87 -4.14
N GLN A 73 -2.83 -15.83 -3.99
CA GLN A 73 -1.54 -15.96 -3.33
C GLN A 73 -1.10 -14.65 -2.68
N GLN A 74 -0.56 -14.73 -1.46
CA GLN A 74 0.21 -13.68 -0.82
C GLN A 74 1.49 -14.31 -0.26
N ASN A 75 2.64 -13.68 -0.52
CA ASN A 75 3.92 -14.15 -0.03
C ASN A 75 4.81 -12.98 0.38
N TRP A 76 5.32 -13.00 1.60
CA TRP A 76 6.34 -12.07 2.08
C TRP A 76 7.60 -12.86 2.42
N ILE A 77 8.72 -12.50 1.79
CA ILE A 77 10.03 -13.08 2.07
C ILE A 77 10.96 -11.97 2.51
N CYS A 78 11.62 -12.14 3.65
CA CYS A 78 12.67 -11.24 4.10
C CYS A 78 13.80 -11.99 4.81
N THR A 79 14.93 -11.33 5.04
CA THR A 79 16.00 -11.91 5.86
C THR A 79 15.55 -12.01 7.32
N SER A 80 16.01 -13.06 8.02
CA SER A 80 15.74 -13.27 9.46
C SER A 80 16.42 -12.26 10.37
N VAL A 81 17.26 -11.38 9.81
CA VAL A 81 18.04 -10.36 10.52
C VAL A 81 17.20 -9.11 10.84
N ALA A 82 15.93 -9.05 10.44
CA ALA A 82 15.00 -8.02 10.87
C ALA A 82 14.57 -8.24 12.34
N ASN A 83 15.51 -8.04 13.27
CA ASN A 83 15.28 -8.10 14.72
C ASN A 83 14.81 -6.76 15.32
N GLU A 84 14.82 -5.69 14.52
CA GLU A 84 14.38 -4.33 14.86
C GLU A 84 13.27 -3.86 13.91
N PHE A 85 12.61 -2.74 14.26
CA PHE A 85 11.68 -2.11 13.33
C PHE A 85 12.45 -1.68 12.08
N THR A 86 12.05 -2.25 10.95
CA THR A 86 12.72 -2.02 9.67
C THR A 86 11.78 -1.23 8.78
N ALA A 87 12.26 -0.11 8.26
CA ALA A 87 11.61 0.58 7.16
C ALA A 87 11.76 -0.28 5.90
N TRP A 88 10.71 -1.04 5.55
CA TRP A 88 10.69 -1.84 4.33
C TRP A 88 10.41 -0.95 3.11
N SER A 89 11.42 -0.13 2.78
CA SER A 89 11.36 0.82 1.68
C SER A 89 11.37 0.09 0.35
N ILE A 90 10.43 0.42 -0.51
CA ILE A 90 10.29 -0.13 -1.85
C ILE A 90 11.42 0.41 -2.73
N SER A 91 12.24 -0.50 -3.24
CA SER A 91 13.30 -0.20 -4.21
C SER A 91 12.95 -0.62 -5.63
N GLY A 92 11.85 -1.35 -5.81
CA GLY A 92 11.37 -1.78 -7.11
C GLY A 92 9.97 -2.38 -7.02
N ALA A 93 9.15 -2.15 -8.05
CA ALA A 93 7.83 -2.72 -8.15
C ALA A 93 7.56 -3.13 -9.61
N THR A 94 6.85 -4.25 -9.77
CA THR A 94 6.34 -4.70 -11.06
C THR A 94 4.87 -5.05 -10.91
N VAL A 95 4.07 -4.57 -11.85
CA VAL A 95 2.64 -4.84 -11.94
C VAL A 95 2.38 -5.58 -13.24
N HIS A 96 1.65 -6.68 -13.13
CA HIS A 96 1.05 -7.37 -14.27
C HIS A 96 -0.47 -7.35 -14.08
N SER A 97 -1.19 -6.83 -15.07
CA SER A 97 -2.65 -6.76 -15.05
C SER A 97 -3.20 -7.33 -16.36
N ALA A 98 -4.06 -8.33 -16.22
CA ALA A 98 -4.82 -8.98 -17.27
C ALA A 98 -6.31 -9.01 -16.88
N PRO A 99 -7.24 -9.30 -17.81
CA PRO A 99 -8.68 -9.21 -17.53
C PRO A 99 -9.18 -10.03 -16.32
N THR A 100 -8.48 -11.12 -15.97
CA THR A 100 -8.87 -12.02 -14.88
C THR A 100 -7.75 -12.25 -13.86
N GLU A 101 -6.63 -11.56 -13.99
CA GLU A 101 -5.44 -11.77 -13.16
C GLU A 101 -4.73 -10.45 -12.89
N PHE A 102 -4.39 -10.25 -11.62
CA PHE A 102 -3.53 -9.18 -11.16
C PHE A 102 -2.37 -9.78 -10.39
N GLN A 103 -1.16 -9.32 -10.68
CA GLN A 103 0.03 -9.64 -9.91
C GLN A 103 0.80 -8.36 -9.59
N LEU A 104 1.12 -8.19 -8.30
CA LEU A 104 2.06 -7.20 -7.80
C LEU A 104 3.27 -7.92 -7.22
N THR A 105 4.46 -7.52 -7.64
CA THR A 105 5.73 -7.93 -7.00
C THR A 105 6.51 -6.68 -6.60
N VAL A 106 6.83 -6.58 -5.32
CA VAL A 106 7.57 -5.46 -4.74
C VAL A 106 8.87 -5.97 -4.13
N GLN A 107 9.96 -5.28 -4.40
CA GLN A 107 11.27 -5.47 -3.78
C GLN A 107 11.49 -4.37 -2.76
N CYS A 108 12.01 -4.74 -1.60
CA CYS A 108 12.26 -3.81 -0.51
C CYS A 108 13.69 -3.91 0.00
N LEU A 109 14.24 -2.78 0.41
CA LEU A 109 15.44 -2.72 1.24
C LEU A 109 15.07 -2.97 2.71
N PRO A 110 15.97 -3.55 3.52
CA PRO A 110 17.31 -4.04 3.16
C PRO A 110 17.31 -5.34 2.35
N THR A 111 16.38 -6.26 2.56
CA THR A 111 16.20 -7.48 1.74
C THR A 111 14.81 -8.06 1.98
N GLY A 112 13.80 -7.52 1.30
CA GLY A 112 12.41 -7.97 1.36
C GLY A 112 11.81 -8.13 -0.03
N MET A 113 10.85 -9.05 -0.16
CA MET A 113 10.04 -9.20 -1.36
C MET A 113 8.61 -9.53 -0.98
N LEU A 114 7.67 -8.72 -1.46
CA LEU A 114 6.23 -9.00 -1.41
C LEU A 114 5.77 -9.45 -2.79
N ARG A 115 5.03 -10.56 -2.85
CA ARG A 115 4.27 -10.94 -4.03
C ARG A 115 2.81 -11.17 -3.66
N VAL A 116 1.90 -10.55 -4.40
CA VAL A 116 0.45 -10.75 -4.26
C VAL A 116 -0.15 -11.05 -5.63
N VAL A 117 -1.01 -12.08 -5.70
CA VAL A 117 -1.75 -12.48 -6.90
C VAL A 117 -3.23 -12.52 -6.55
N GLY A 118 -4.06 -11.89 -7.38
CA GLY A 118 -5.51 -11.91 -7.28
C GLY A 118 -6.18 -11.65 -8.62
N THR A 119 -7.44 -11.21 -8.60
CA THR A 119 -8.20 -10.92 -9.82
C THR A 119 -8.16 -9.45 -10.21
N SER A 120 -8.07 -8.56 -9.23
CA SER A 120 -8.09 -7.11 -9.42
C SER A 120 -7.46 -6.41 -8.23
N ALA A 121 -7.01 -5.18 -8.44
CA ALA A 121 -6.51 -4.32 -7.39
C ALA A 121 -7.01 -2.87 -7.52
N GLU A 122 -7.11 -2.21 -6.38
CA GLU A 122 -7.27 -0.77 -6.26
C GLU A 122 -6.07 -0.18 -5.53
N PHE A 123 -5.58 0.96 -5.98
CA PHE A 123 -4.67 1.81 -5.22
C PHE A 123 -5.47 3.00 -4.72
N ILE A 124 -5.59 3.09 -3.40
CA ILE A 124 -6.34 4.14 -2.72
C ILE A 124 -5.33 5.06 -2.04
N LEU A 125 -5.28 6.32 -2.52
CA LEU A 125 -4.46 7.35 -1.92
C LEU A 125 -5.21 8.00 -0.76
N LEU A 126 -4.57 8.07 0.40
CA LEU A 126 -5.17 8.46 1.67
C LEU A 126 -4.35 9.57 2.34
N ASP A 127 -5.05 10.51 2.97
CA ASP A 127 -4.44 11.50 3.86
C ASP A 127 -4.80 11.21 5.32
N ALA A 128 -3.80 10.80 6.10
CA ALA A 128 -3.89 10.60 7.53
C ALA A 128 -3.48 11.89 8.26
N GLY A 129 -4.44 12.82 8.42
CA GLY A 129 -4.18 14.17 8.96
C GLY A 129 -3.67 14.22 10.41
N THR A 130 -3.62 13.08 11.13
CA THR A 130 -3.05 12.99 12.48
C THR A 130 -1.55 12.67 12.50
N LEU A 131 -0.94 12.36 11.35
CA LEU A 131 0.48 12.03 11.27
C LEU A 131 1.34 13.31 11.20
N ASP A 132 2.52 13.25 11.82
CA ASP A 132 3.53 14.30 11.68
C ASP A 132 4.05 14.39 10.23
N ALA A 133 4.58 15.58 9.88
CA ALA A 133 5.11 15.85 8.55
C ALA A 133 6.28 14.93 8.16
N ALA A 134 7.13 14.57 9.13
CA ALA A 134 8.22 13.62 8.93
C ALA A 134 7.82 12.22 9.43
N PRO A 135 8.23 11.14 8.75
CA PRO A 135 8.10 9.78 9.29
C PRO A 135 9.01 9.58 10.51
N PRO A 136 8.71 8.57 11.36
CA PRO A 136 9.55 8.26 12.51
C PRO A 136 10.95 7.78 12.10
N ASP A 137 11.94 8.01 12.97
CA ASP A 137 13.29 7.48 12.82
C ASP A 137 13.33 6.05 13.38
N TYR A 138 13.35 5.05 12.50
CA TYR A 138 13.33 3.64 12.84
C TYR A 138 14.57 3.17 13.63
N ARG A 139 15.63 3.99 13.74
CA ARG A 139 16.85 3.70 14.50
C ARG A 139 16.88 4.43 15.84
N ALA A 140 16.35 5.64 15.91
CA ALA A 140 16.44 6.50 17.09
C ALA A 140 15.18 6.51 17.95
N ASP A 141 14.00 6.35 17.35
CA ASP A 141 12.73 6.45 18.06
C ASP A 141 12.40 5.19 18.84
N SER A 142 11.64 5.37 19.93
CA SER A 142 11.08 4.25 20.68
C SER A 142 10.11 3.42 19.83
N ARG A 143 9.93 2.15 20.21
CA ARG A 143 9.01 1.24 19.54
C ARG A 143 7.58 1.77 19.50
N GLU A 144 7.18 2.45 20.56
CA GLU A 144 5.87 3.09 20.69
C GLU A 144 5.76 4.25 19.70
N LEU A 145 6.74 5.16 19.66
CA LEU A 145 6.75 6.29 18.73
C LEU A 145 6.73 5.83 17.27
N ILE A 146 7.49 4.79 16.91
CA ILE A 146 7.45 4.22 15.56
C ILE A 146 6.05 3.70 15.23
N ARG A 147 5.41 2.97 16.15
CA ARG A 147 4.06 2.42 15.93
C ARG A 147 2.98 3.49 15.83
N PHE A 148 3.09 4.58 16.58
CA PHE A 148 2.15 5.70 16.55
C PHE A 148 2.41 6.66 15.39
N GLY A 149 3.67 6.77 14.94
CA GLY A 149 4.10 7.67 13.88
C GLY A 149 3.80 7.18 12.46
N ILE A 150 3.19 6.00 12.30
CA ILE A 150 2.76 5.43 11.02
C ILE A 150 1.26 5.11 11.06
N ALA A 151 0.61 5.17 9.89
CA ALA A 151 -0.77 4.74 9.78
C ALA A 151 -0.92 3.24 10.12
N ASP A 152 -2.07 2.90 10.68
CA ASP A 152 -2.55 1.53 10.87
C ASP A 152 -4.02 1.38 10.51
N GLN A 153 -4.57 0.17 10.71
CA GLN A 153 -5.96 -0.14 10.38
C GLN A 153 -6.97 0.78 11.09
N ASN A 154 -6.63 1.33 12.25
CA ASN A 154 -7.50 2.18 13.06
C ASN A 154 -7.32 3.66 12.78
N THR A 155 -6.29 4.05 12.02
CA THR A 155 -6.02 5.45 11.65
C THR A 155 -7.19 6.01 10.83
N ASP A 156 -7.64 7.20 11.23
CA ASP A 156 -8.61 7.98 10.47
C ASP A 156 -7.92 8.67 9.29
N CYS A 157 -8.54 8.56 8.12
CA CYS A 157 -8.05 9.11 6.87
C CYS A 157 -9.16 9.74 6.05
N GLU A 158 -8.75 10.69 5.21
CA GLU A 158 -9.52 11.19 4.08
C GLU A 158 -9.09 10.48 2.80
N VAL A 159 -10.03 10.18 1.90
CA VAL A 159 -9.71 9.57 0.61
C VAL A 159 -9.40 10.65 -0.41
N VAL A 160 -8.19 10.59 -0.96
CA VAL A 160 -7.69 11.57 -1.91
C VAL A 160 -7.98 11.17 -3.36
N GLY A 161 -7.97 9.87 -3.65
CA GLY A 161 -8.31 9.33 -4.97
C GLY A 161 -8.08 7.84 -5.08
N VAL A 162 -8.58 7.25 -6.17
CA VAL A 162 -8.42 5.81 -6.46
C VAL A 162 -7.96 5.56 -7.89
N ALA A 163 -6.99 4.66 -8.05
CA ALA A 163 -6.64 4.00 -9.30
C ALA A 163 -7.04 2.53 -9.26
N ARG A 164 -7.32 1.92 -10.42
CA ARG A 164 -7.80 0.52 -10.53
C ARG A 164 -7.00 -0.23 -11.57
N SER A 165 -6.58 -1.46 -11.25
CA SER A 165 -5.75 -2.27 -12.14
C SER A 165 -6.49 -2.74 -13.40
N ALA A 166 -7.82 -2.82 -13.33
CA ALA A 166 -8.67 -3.12 -14.47
C ALA A 166 -9.31 -1.83 -14.99
N ARG A 167 -8.94 -1.40 -16.20
CA ARG A 167 -9.85 -0.59 -17.00
C ARG A 167 -10.97 -1.53 -17.44
N VAL A 168 -12.17 -1.37 -16.88
CA VAL A 168 -13.37 -1.97 -17.50
C VAL A 168 -13.44 -1.35 -18.88
N GLY A 169 -13.00 -2.11 -19.88
CA GLY A 169 -13.28 -1.77 -21.27
C GLY A 169 -14.79 -1.72 -21.39
N ALA A 170 -15.32 -0.53 -21.69
CA ALA A 170 -16.63 -0.43 -22.31
C ALA A 170 -16.57 -1.30 -23.58
N LEU A 171 -17.27 -2.43 -23.54
CA LEU A 171 -17.65 -3.18 -24.73
C LEU A 171 -18.69 -2.37 -25.51
#